data_AF-F9W739-F1
#
_entry.id   AF-F9W739-F1
#
_cell.length_a   1.000
_cell.length_b   1.000
_cell.length_c   1.000
_cell.angle_alpha   90.00
_cell.angle_beta   90.00
_cell.angle_gamma   90.00
#
_symmetry.space_group_name_H-M   'P 1'
#
loop_
_entity.id
_entity.type
_entity.pdbx_description
1 polymer ?
#
loop_
_entity_poly.entity_id
_entity_poly.type
_entity_poly.pdbx_seq_one_letter_code
_entity_poly.pdbx_strand_id
1 'polypeptide(L)'
;MDVNTEVHKDSDGSAMHESIVNDDSNEKVESVISVLLCERCKVPITSYDDILTERESSAWAEQVYAYELELFADKPPLWCYSATNPSDRRFDLLRCSAAAVTTHRTVKLSGPWSNKHSFFVGYQWAFAACAICGNFLGWGFSKLTEGTVDVDDQESNNGQGDNNCVSESVDVSGDADAEINNDSGDEEAN
;
A
#
# COMPACT_ATOMS: atom_id res chain seq x y z
N MET A 1 58.79 57.65 -41.43
CA MET A 1 59.20 56.32 -40.94
C MET A 1 60.40 56.59 -40.07
N ASP A 2 60.17 56.80 -38.77
CA ASP A 2 61.22 57.11 -37.82
C ASP A 2 61.16 56.10 -36.69
N VAL A 3 62.33 55.53 -36.43
CA VAL A 3 62.63 54.53 -35.43
C VAL A 3 62.62 55.22 -34.07
N ASN A 4 61.95 54.63 -33.09
CA ASN A 4 62.34 54.82 -31.70
C ASN A 4 62.29 53.50 -30.94
N THR A 5 63.46 53.13 -30.45
CA THR A 5 63.73 51.98 -29.61
C THR A 5 63.64 52.45 -28.16
N GLU A 6 62.82 51.83 -27.33
CA GLU A 6 63.02 51.89 -25.87
C GLU A 6 62.97 50.48 -25.28
N VAL A 7 64.11 50.13 -24.69
CA VAL A 7 64.34 48.98 -23.83
C VAL A 7 63.90 49.39 -22.43
N HIS A 8 63.03 48.62 -21.80
CA HIS A 8 62.93 48.54 -20.35
C HIS A 8 62.98 47.07 -19.93
N LYS A 9 64.06 46.74 -19.22
CA LYS A 9 64.13 45.60 -18.31
C LYS A 9 63.73 46.12 -16.93
N ASP A 10 62.97 45.32 -16.20
CA ASP A 10 63.04 45.08 -14.75
C ASP A 10 61.91 44.06 -14.44
N SER A 11 62.23 42.78 -14.22
CA SER A 11 62.48 42.17 -12.89
C SER A 11 61.33 42.36 -11.91
N ASP A 12 60.43 41.37 -11.82
CA ASP A 12 60.37 40.51 -10.64
C ASP A 12 59.40 39.33 -10.88
N GLY A 13 59.98 38.13 -10.83
CA GLY A 13 59.24 36.89 -10.82
C GLY A 13 58.71 36.63 -9.42
N SER A 14 57.39 36.74 -9.27
CA SER A 14 56.68 36.10 -8.17
C SER A 14 55.41 35.47 -8.75
N ALA A 15 55.59 34.30 -9.36
CA ALA A 15 54.48 33.42 -9.69
C ALA A 15 53.95 32.84 -8.37
N MET A 16 52.98 33.54 -7.78
CA MET A 16 52.18 32.99 -6.68
C MET A 16 51.41 31.81 -7.24
N HIS A 17 51.87 30.62 -6.91
CA HIS A 17 51.24 29.34 -7.21
C HIS A 17 49.96 29.27 -6.36
N GLU A 18 48.87 29.85 -6.86
CA GLU A 18 47.53 29.61 -6.31
C GLU A 18 47.27 28.11 -6.41
N SER A 19 47.41 27.46 -5.26
CA SER A 19 47.03 26.07 -5.08
C SER A 19 45.51 26.07 -4.99
N ILE A 20 44.84 25.93 -6.14
CA ILE A 20 43.41 25.62 -6.18
C ILE A 20 43.28 24.19 -5.64
N VAL A 21 43.07 24.08 -4.34
CA VAL A 21 42.51 22.89 -3.71
C VAL A 21 41.07 22.77 -4.19
N ASN A 22 40.87 22.01 -5.26
CA ASN A 22 39.56 21.47 -5.61
C ASN A 22 39.24 20.41 -4.57
N ASP A 23 38.64 20.83 -3.46
CA ASP A 23 37.99 19.94 -2.50
C ASP A 23 36.68 19.46 -3.11
N ASP A 24 36.81 18.53 -4.06
CA ASP A 24 35.70 17.86 -4.76
C ASP A 24 35.24 16.65 -3.94
N SER A 25 35.06 16.84 -2.63
CA SER A 25 34.42 15.87 -1.75
C SER A 25 32.92 15.88 -2.02
N ASN A 26 32.52 15.34 -3.16
CA ASN A 26 31.14 14.97 -3.47
C ASN A 26 30.76 13.74 -2.61
N GLU A 27 30.69 13.93 -1.29
CA GLU A 27 30.11 12.96 -0.37
C GLU A 27 28.65 12.79 -0.77
N LYS A 28 28.32 11.64 -1.38
CA LYS A 28 26.94 11.23 -1.56
C LYS A 28 26.34 11.07 -0.16
N VAL A 29 25.62 12.08 0.29
CA VAL A 29 24.80 11.98 1.49
C VAL A 29 23.76 10.90 1.21
N GLU A 30 23.95 9.72 1.79
CA GLU A 30 22.94 8.67 1.77
C GLU A 30 21.72 9.17 2.56
N SER A 31 20.62 9.42 1.85
CA SER A 31 19.37 9.82 2.49
C SER A 31 18.68 8.59 3.07
N VAL A 32 18.51 8.59 4.39
CA VAL A 32 17.69 7.60 5.09
C VAL A 32 16.22 8.02 4.96
N ILE A 33 15.35 7.07 4.58
CA ILE A 33 13.90 7.29 4.49
C ILE A 33 13.16 6.40 5.48
N SER A 34 12.10 6.94 6.08
CA SER A 34 11.21 6.21 6.99
C SER A 34 10.14 5.47 6.20
N VAL A 35 10.04 4.15 6.39
CA VAL A 35 9.13 3.27 5.64
C VAL A 35 8.42 2.28 6.56
N LEU A 36 7.21 1.87 6.18
CA LEU A 36 6.55 0.68 6.72
C LEU A 36 6.93 -0.53 5.88
N LEU A 37 7.30 -1.62 6.56
CA LEU A 37 7.73 -2.85 5.93
C LEU A 37 6.65 -3.92 6.04
N CYS A 38 6.58 -4.81 5.05
CA CYS A 38 5.80 -6.04 5.18
C CYS A 38 6.36 -6.86 6.35
N GLU A 39 5.52 -7.21 7.32
CA GLU A 39 5.97 -7.97 8.48
C GLU A 39 6.65 -9.29 8.09
N ARG A 40 6.15 -9.96 7.06
CA ARG A 40 6.62 -11.29 6.66
C ARG A 40 7.91 -11.28 5.85
N CYS A 41 7.99 -10.49 4.78
CA CYS A 41 9.13 -10.51 3.85
C CYS A 41 10.02 -9.26 3.92
N LYS A 42 9.67 -8.30 4.77
CA LYS A 42 10.40 -7.04 4.99
C LYS A 42 10.55 -6.13 3.76
N VAL A 43 9.86 -6.41 2.65
CA VAL A 43 9.79 -5.47 1.52
C VAL A 43 9.13 -4.16 1.99
N PRO A 44 9.65 -2.98 1.58
CA PRO A 44 8.97 -1.71 1.82
C PRO A 44 7.58 -1.70 1.20
N ILE A 45 6.58 -1.26 1.96
CA ILE A 45 5.19 -1.14 1.50
C ILE A 45 4.85 0.31 1.18
N THR A 46 5.16 1.23 2.10
CA THR A 46 4.91 2.66 1.92
C THR A 46 5.98 3.47 2.64
N SER A 47 6.30 4.65 2.12
CA SER A 47 7.09 5.65 2.85
C SER A 47 6.19 6.45 3.78
N TYR A 48 6.79 7.18 4.73
CA TYR A 48 6.09 8.13 5.59
C TYR A 48 5.34 9.19 4.77
N ASP A 49 5.95 9.68 3.68
CA ASP A 49 5.40 10.75 2.84
C ASP A 49 4.14 10.30 2.07
N ASP A 50 3.95 8.98 1.93
CA ASP A 50 2.76 8.38 1.35
C ASP A 50 1.67 8.05 2.40
N ILE A 51 1.89 8.33 3.69
CA ILE A 51 0.87 8.15 4.74
C ILE A 51 -0.02 9.39 4.83
N LEU A 52 -1.33 9.18 4.88
CA LEU A 52 -2.30 10.28 5.00
C LEU A 52 -2.32 10.81 6.43
N THR A 53 -1.81 12.03 6.61
CA THR A 53 -1.69 12.71 7.92
C THR A 53 -2.99 13.36 8.39
N GLU A 54 -3.97 13.52 7.51
CA GLU A 54 -5.27 14.10 7.87
C GLU A 54 -6.20 13.03 8.47
N ARG A 55 -7.03 13.45 9.43
CA ARG A 55 -8.07 12.59 9.98
C ARG A 55 -9.21 12.40 8.97
N GLU A 56 -9.67 11.16 8.81
CA GLU A 56 -10.85 10.85 8.02
C GLU A 56 -12.11 11.22 8.78
N SER A 57 -12.97 12.03 8.17
CA SER A 57 -14.25 12.43 8.75
C SER A 57 -15.36 11.43 8.45
N SER A 58 -15.20 10.58 7.44
CA SER A 58 -16.17 9.56 7.03
C SER A 58 -16.01 8.20 7.72
N ALA A 59 -15.16 8.08 8.74
CA ALA A 59 -15.02 6.84 9.49
C ALA A 59 -16.35 6.46 10.18
N TRP A 60 -16.78 5.20 10.03
CA TRP A 60 -18.04 4.74 10.62
C TRP A 60 -17.89 4.59 12.14
N ALA A 61 -18.35 5.61 12.87
CA ALA A 61 -18.07 5.78 14.29
C ALA A 61 -18.50 4.61 15.21
N GLU A 62 -19.47 3.78 14.80
CA GLU A 62 -19.89 2.61 15.57
C GLU A 62 -18.85 1.47 15.54
N GLN A 63 -18.06 1.39 14.46
CA GLN A 63 -17.11 0.29 14.24
C GLN A 63 -15.66 0.75 14.29
N VAL A 64 -15.42 2.06 14.19
CA VAL A 64 -14.10 2.65 13.99
C VAL A 64 -13.82 3.74 15.03
N TYR A 65 -12.76 3.54 15.81
CA TYR A 65 -12.25 4.51 16.76
C TYR A 65 -10.93 5.11 16.26
N ALA A 66 -10.89 6.42 16.05
CA ALA A 66 -9.69 7.13 15.60
C ALA A 66 -8.85 7.64 16.77
N TYR A 67 -7.53 7.51 16.67
CA TYR A 67 -6.55 7.97 17.66
C TYR A 67 -5.23 8.36 16.99
N GLU A 68 -4.38 9.11 17.68
CA GLU A 68 -3.05 9.47 17.21
C GLU A 68 -2.01 8.48 17.76
N LEU A 69 -1.01 8.15 16.93
CA LEU A 69 0.06 7.23 17.29
C LEU A 69 1.42 7.74 16.79
N GLU A 70 2.40 7.79 17.69
CA GLU A 70 3.80 8.10 17.38
C GLU A 70 4.52 6.84 16.87
N LEU A 71 4.66 6.73 15.55
CA LEU A 71 5.29 5.56 14.91
C LEU A 71 6.76 5.79 14.51
N PHE A 72 7.16 7.04 14.32
CA PHE A 72 8.49 7.40 13.83
C PHE A 72 9.09 8.45 14.77
N ALA A 73 10.32 8.24 15.22
CA ALA A 73 10.95 9.07 16.26
C ALA A 73 11.15 10.54 15.84
N ASP A 74 11.29 10.79 14.54
CA ASP A 74 11.60 12.09 13.95
C ASP A 74 10.41 12.69 13.18
N LYS A 75 9.21 12.12 13.30
CA LYS A 75 8.01 12.57 12.58
C LYS A 75 6.84 12.85 13.52
N PRO A 76 5.90 13.72 13.11
CA PRO A 76 4.66 13.93 13.84
C PRO A 76 3.85 12.62 14.06
N PRO A 77 2.97 12.59 15.08
CA PRO A 77 1.99 11.52 15.24
C PRO A 77 1.09 11.37 14.01
N LEU A 78 0.62 10.14 13.77
CA LEU A 78 -0.24 9.77 12.65
C LEU A 78 -1.62 9.34 13.15
N TRP A 79 -2.66 9.62 12.37
CA TRP A 79 -4.01 9.11 12.64
C TRP A 79 -4.10 7.61 12.33
N CYS A 80 -4.35 6.83 13.37
CA CYS A 80 -4.68 5.41 13.31
C CYS A 80 -6.16 5.19 13.61
N TYR A 81 -6.68 4.05 13.15
CA TYR A 81 -8.09 3.70 13.29
C TYR A 81 -8.21 2.27 13.79
N SER A 82 -8.74 2.08 14.99
CA SER A 82 -9.09 0.75 15.49
C SER A 82 -10.47 0.38 14.96
N ALA A 83 -10.52 -0.58 14.04
CA ALA A 83 -11.72 -0.99 13.32
C ALA A 83 -12.09 -2.44 13.64
N THR A 84 -13.36 -2.71 13.91
CA THR A 84 -13.87 -4.08 14.18
C THR A 84 -14.72 -4.57 13.02
N ASN A 85 -14.36 -5.71 12.44
CA ASN A 85 -15.11 -6.29 11.33
C ASN A 85 -16.35 -7.08 11.82
N PRO A 86 -17.25 -7.53 10.92
CA PRO A 86 -18.45 -8.31 11.29
C PRO A 86 -18.18 -9.65 11.99
N SER A 87 -16.95 -10.16 11.92
CA SER A 87 -16.52 -11.37 12.62
C SER A 87 -15.87 -11.08 13.97
N ASP A 88 -16.09 -9.88 14.51
CA ASP A 88 -15.55 -9.40 15.79
C ASP A 88 -14.02 -9.41 15.86
N ARG A 89 -13.35 -9.30 14.70
CA ARG A 89 -11.90 -9.13 14.62
C ARG A 89 -11.54 -7.66 14.54
N ARG A 90 -10.61 -7.25 15.41
CA ARG A 90 -10.10 -5.88 15.49
C ARG A 90 -8.81 -5.72 14.71
N PHE A 91 -8.68 -4.58 14.03
CA PHE A 91 -7.51 -4.18 13.26
C PHE A 91 -7.17 -2.74 13.56
N ASP A 92 -5.88 -2.43 13.65
CA ASP A 92 -5.41 -1.05 13.67
C ASP A 92 -4.96 -0.66 12.26
N LEU A 93 -5.62 0.35 11.71
CA LEU A 93 -5.46 0.78 10.33
C LEU A 93 -4.68 2.09 10.26
N LEU A 94 -3.69 2.12 9.37
CA LEU A 94 -3.08 3.35 8.87
C LEU A 94 -3.56 3.58 7.44
N ARG A 95 -3.88 4.83 7.12
CA ARG A 95 -4.30 5.19 5.77
C ARG A 95 -3.11 5.68 4.97
N CYS A 96 -2.93 5.11 3.79
CA CYS A 96 -1.85 5.45 2.87
C CYS A 96 -2.43 5.90 1.53
N SER A 97 -1.64 6.65 0.77
CA SER A 97 -1.93 6.99 -0.61
C SER A 97 -1.97 5.71 -1.46
N ALA A 98 -2.51 5.82 -2.68
CA ALA A 98 -2.54 4.70 -3.61
C ALA A 98 -1.15 4.34 -4.18
N ALA A 99 -0.08 5.06 -3.82
CA ALA A 99 1.26 4.88 -4.39
C ALA A 99 1.81 3.47 -4.22
N ALA A 100 1.51 2.80 -3.08
CA ALA A 100 1.90 1.41 -2.84
C ALA A 100 1.33 0.43 -3.89
N VAL A 101 0.18 0.76 -4.48
CA VAL A 101 -0.48 -0.02 -5.53
C VAL A 101 -0.08 0.46 -6.93
N THR A 102 -0.08 1.78 -7.17
CA THR A 102 0.06 2.36 -8.52
C THR A 102 1.50 2.60 -8.95
N THR A 103 2.31 3.15 -8.04
CA THR A 103 3.69 3.59 -8.31
C THR A 103 4.67 2.49 -7.96
N HIS A 104 4.65 2.06 -6.69
CA HIS A 104 5.62 1.11 -6.14
C HIS A 104 5.28 -0.35 -6.47
N ARG A 105 3.98 -0.63 -6.69
CA ARG A 105 3.43 -1.97 -6.99
C ARG A 105 3.84 -3.04 -5.96
N THR A 106 4.06 -2.62 -4.71
CA THR A 106 4.41 -3.47 -3.56
C THR A 106 3.16 -4.11 -2.93
N VAL A 107 1.98 -3.60 -3.27
CA VAL A 107 0.67 -4.10 -2.85
C VAL A 107 -0.16 -4.50 -4.07
N LYS A 108 -0.78 -5.68 -4.00
CA LYS A 108 -1.75 -6.19 -4.97
C LYS A 108 -3.15 -6.19 -4.38
N LEU A 109 -4.12 -5.64 -5.11
CA LEU A 109 -5.53 -5.76 -4.78
C LEU A 109 -6.13 -7.04 -5.38
N SER A 110 -7.07 -7.64 -4.67
CA SER A 110 -7.73 -8.89 -5.08
C SER A 110 -9.16 -8.97 -4.57
N GLY A 111 -9.96 -9.79 -5.27
CA GLY A 111 -11.39 -9.94 -5.01
C GLY A 111 -12.24 -8.84 -5.64
N PRO A 112 -13.57 -8.99 -5.61
CA PRO A 112 -14.49 -7.94 -6.01
C PRO A 112 -14.40 -6.76 -5.05
N TRP A 113 -14.69 -5.56 -5.56
CA TRP A 113 -14.92 -4.41 -4.70
C TRP A 113 -16.28 -4.56 -4.01
N SER A 114 -16.36 -4.18 -2.74
CA SER A 114 -17.61 -4.19 -1.98
C SER A 114 -17.68 -2.99 -1.05
N ASN A 115 -18.84 -2.37 -0.93
CA ASN A 115 -19.12 -1.36 0.10
C ASN A 115 -19.71 -1.97 1.38
N LYS A 116 -20.02 -3.28 1.37
CA LYS A 116 -20.64 -3.96 2.49
C LYS A 116 -19.69 -3.94 3.70
N HIS A 117 -20.19 -3.44 4.82
CA HIS A 117 -19.42 -3.28 6.06
C HIS A 117 -18.12 -2.47 5.87
N SER A 118 -18.12 -1.48 4.97
CA SER A 118 -16.99 -0.59 4.81
C SER A 118 -16.73 0.22 6.08
N PHE A 119 -15.47 0.33 6.50
CA PHE A 119 -15.06 1.15 7.65
C PHE A 119 -15.19 2.66 7.39
N PHE A 120 -15.25 3.06 6.12
CA PHE A 120 -15.35 4.45 5.70
C PHE A 120 -16.59 4.64 4.83
N VAL A 121 -17.50 5.50 5.27
CA VAL A 121 -18.77 5.78 4.61
C VAL A 121 -18.51 6.40 3.23
N GLY A 122 -19.19 5.88 2.21
CA GLY A 122 -18.99 6.32 0.81
C GLY A 122 -17.80 5.67 0.11
N TYR A 123 -17.20 4.64 0.70
CA TYR A 123 -16.12 3.88 0.07
C TYR A 123 -16.49 2.41 -0.12
N GLN A 124 -16.04 1.84 -1.23
CA GLN A 124 -15.91 0.41 -1.43
C GLN A 124 -14.47 -0.04 -1.12
N TRP A 125 -14.31 -1.30 -0.78
CA TRP A 125 -13.04 -1.91 -0.42
C TRP A 125 -12.77 -3.21 -1.17
N ALA A 126 -11.48 -3.54 -1.32
CA ALA A 126 -10.99 -4.82 -1.84
C ALA A 126 -9.81 -5.30 -0.98
N PHE A 127 -9.55 -6.61 -0.94
CA PHE A 127 -8.43 -7.16 -0.15
C PHE A 127 -7.09 -6.71 -0.72
N ALA A 128 -6.18 -6.28 0.15
CA ALA A 128 -4.83 -5.89 -0.19
C ALA A 128 -3.81 -6.87 0.41
N ALA A 129 -2.92 -7.36 -0.45
CA ALA A 129 -1.85 -8.27 -0.06
C ALA A 129 -0.49 -7.78 -0.56
N CYS A 130 0.57 -8.19 0.12
CA CYS A 130 1.94 -7.96 -0.33
C CYS A 130 2.15 -8.63 -1.70
N ALA A 131 2.58 -7.86 -2.70
CA ALA A 131 2.81 -8.38 -4.04
C ALA A 131 3.96 -9.42 -4.09
N ILE A 132 4.86 -9.40 -3.11
CA ILE A 132 6.04 -10.28 -3.06
C ILE A 132 5.72 -11.62 -2.38
N CYS A 133 5.13 -11.60 -1.19
CA CYS A 133 4.93 -12.80 -0.38
C CYS A 133 3.47 -13.22 -0.18
N GLY A 134 2.51 -12.44 -0.70
CA GLY A 134 1.07 -12.71 -0.57
C GLY A 134 0.50 -12.50 0.84
N ASN A 135 1.28 -12.00 1.80
CA ASN A 135 0.78 -11.72 3.14
C ASN A 135 -0.36 -10.69 3.08
N PHE A 136 -1.42 -10.92 3.83
CA PHE A 136 -2.49 -9.93 4.00
C PHE A 136 -1.93 -8.66 4.64
N LEU A 137 -2.26 -7.49 4.07
CA LEU A 137 -1.81 -6.18 4.56
C LEU A 137 -2.96 -5.25 4.96
N GLY A 138 -4.18 -5.56 4.54
CA GLY A 138 -5.34 -4.71 4.80
C GLY A 138 -6.26 -4.61 3.58
N TRP A 139 -6.73 -3.40 3.29
CA TRP A 139 -7.72 -3.16 2.24
C TRP A 139 -7.36 -1.95 1.38
N GLY A 140 -7.63 -2.05 0.08
CA GLY A 140 -7.68 -0.88 -0.79
C GLY A 140 -9.06 -0.26 -0.73
N PHE A 141 -9.16 1.07 -0.67
CA PHE A 141 -10.43 1.80 -0.65
C PHE A 141 -10.58 2.69 -1.88
N SER A 142 -11.77 2.72 -2.45
CA SER A 142 -12.14 3.62 -3.55
C SER A 142 -13.45 4.32 -3.20
N LYS A 143 -13.54 5.63 -3.48
CA LYS A 143 -14.80 6.36 -3.33
C LYS A 143 -15.86 5.75 -4.27
N LEU A 144 -17.08 5.65 -3.77
CA LEU A 144 -18.24 5.38 -4.60
C LEU A 144 -18.51 6.62 -5.45
N THR A 145 -18.55 6.45 -6.77
CA THR A 145 -19.03 7.50 -7.67
C THR A 145 -20.55 7.52 -7.63
N GLU A 146 -21.15 8.69 -7.45
CA GLU A 146 -22.60 8.86 -7.50
C GLU A 146 -23.13 8.29 -8.83
N GLY A 147 -23.89 7.19 -8.76
CA GLY A 147 -24.43 6.48 -9.94
C GLY A 147 -24.21 4.96 -9.96
N THR A 148 -23.33 4.41 -9.11
CA THR A 148 -23.23 2.95 -8.91
C THR A 148 -24.16 2.52 -7.78
N VAL A 149 -25.38 2.18 -8.14
CA VAL A 149 -26.35 1.50 -7.27
C VAL A 149 -25.95 0.03 -7.22
N ASP A 150 -25.75 -0.50 -6.01
CA ASP A 150 -25.59 -1.93 -5.82
C ASP A 150 -26.88 -2.63 -6.26
N VAL A 151 -26.74 -3.53 -7.24
CA VAL A 151 -27.80 -4.47 -7.59
C VAL A 151 -27.82 -5.51 -6.48
N ASP A 152 -28.66 -5.28 -5.46
CA ASP A 152 -29.06 -6.32 -4.52
C ASP A 152 -29.70 -7.48 -5.30
N ASP A 153 -29.27 -8.71 -4.99
CA ASP A 153 -29.81 -9.96 -5.50
C ASP A 153 -31.35 -9.99 -5.42
N GLN A 154 -32.00 -9.83 -6.57
CA GLN A 154 -33.36 -10.31 -6.79
C GLN A 154 -33.35 -11.44 -7.82
N GLU A 155 -33.65 -12.62 -7.30
CA GLU A 155 -33.92 -13.84 -8.03
C GLU A 155 -35.20 -13.69 -8.89
N SER A 156 -35.11 -14.16 -10.15
CA SER A 156 -36.18 -14.50 -11.13
C SER A 156 -36.89 -13.39 -11.94
N ASN A 157 -36.56 -13.23 -13.23
CA ASN A 157 -37.21 -13.92 -14.39
C ASN A 157 -36.98 -13.22 -15.76
N ASN A 158 -36.56 -14.02 -16.75
CA ASN A 158 -36.71 -13.90 -18.21
C ASN A 158 -36.59 -12.53 -18.92
N GLY A 159 -35.52 -12.38 -19.69
CA GLY A 159 -35.41 -11.40 -20.76
C GLY A 159 -34.20 -11.64 -21.65
N GLN A 160 -34.44 -12.28 -22.78
CA GLN A 160 -33.49 -12.69 -23.81
C GLN A 160 -32.65 -11.52 -24.36
N GLY A 161 -31.33 -11.69 -24.42
CA GLY A 161 -30.40 -10.71 -24.98
C GLY A 161 -29.01 -11.32 -25.16
N ASP A 162 -28.81 -11.93 -26.31
CA ASP A 162 -27.56 -12.57 -26.73
C ASP A 162 -26.37 -11.62 -26.63
N ASN A 163 -25.25 -12.06 -26.04
CA ASN A 163 -23.88 -11.71 -26.44
C ASN A 163 -22.83 -12.60 -25.72
N ASN A 164 -22.58 -13.73 -26.37
CA ASN A 164 -21.32 -14.46 -26.53
C ASN A 164 -20.07 -13.90 -25.81
N CYS A 165 -19.59 -14.62 -24.80
CA CYS A 165 -18.16 -14.69 -24.44
C CYS A 165 -17.83 -16.14 -24.04
N VAL A 166 -17.18 -16.83 -24.97
CA VAL A 166 -16.71 -18.21 -24.82
C VAL A 166 -15.64 -18.26 -23.73
N SER A 167 -15.88 -19.06 -22.69
CA SER A 167 -14.82 -19.68 -21.91
C SER A 167 -15.13 -21.17 -21.82
N GLU A 168 -14.21 -21.97 -22.38
CA GLU A 168 -14.20 -23.43 -22.36
C GLU A 168 -14.22 -23.92 -20.91
N SER A 169 -15.28 -24.65 -20.56
CA SER A 169 -15.35 -25.52 -19.40
C SER A 169 -14.65 -26.83 -19.72
N VAL A 170 -13.59 -27.16 -18.97
CA VAL A 170 -13.06 -28.52 -18.94
C VAL A 170 -13.63 -29.19 -17.71
N ASP A 171 -14.59 -30.08 -17.94
CA ASP A 171 -15.21 -30.94 -16.94
C ASP A 171 -14.20 -32.00 -16.46
N VAL A 172 -13.93 -32.04 -15.15
CA VAL A 172 -13.40 -33.23 -14.48
C VAL A 172 -14.18 -33.42 -13.18
N SER A 173 -15.35 -34.04 -13.29
CA SER A 173 -16.08 -34.65 -12.17
C SER A 173 -15.45 -36.01 -11.87
N GLY A 174 -14.76 -36.11 -10.73
CA GLY A 174 -14.32 -37.37 -10.15
C GLY A 174 -15.05 -37.62 -8.84
N ASP A 175 -15.99 -38.55 -8.87
CA ASP A 175 -16.69 -39.11 -7.72
C ASP A 175 -15.71 -39.80 -6.76
N ALA A 176 -15.83 -39.53 -5.47
CA ALA A 176 -15.39 -40.43 -4.40
C ALA A 176 -16.17 -40.12 -3.13
N ASP A 177 -17.24 -40.90 -2.93
CA ASP A 177 -17.91 -41.10 -1.65
C ASP A 177 -16.91 -41.62 -0.61
N ALA A 178 -16.86 -40.96 0.54
CA ALA A 178 -16.26 -41.51 1.75
C ALA A 178 -17.17 -41.20 2.94
N GLU A 179 -18.10 -42.13 3.17
CA GLU A 179 -18.81 -42.28 4.43
C GLU A 179 -17.81 -42.49 5.57
N ILE A 180 -17.87 -41.67 6.61
CA ILE A 180 -17.26 -41.98 7.90
C ILE A 180 -18.40 -42.19 8.89
N ASN A 181 -18.88 -43.43 8.92
CA ASN A 181 -19.58 -44.00 10.08
C ASN A 181 -18.50 -44.46 11.06
N ASN A 182 -18.47 -43.91 12.27
CA ASN A 182 -17.89 -44.62 13.41
C ASN A 182 -18.90 -44.62 14.55
N ASP A 183 -19.28 -45.86 14.84
CA ASP A 183 -20.30 -46.41 15.69
C ASP A 183 -19.73 -46.67 17.12
N SER A 184 -20.65 -46.66 18.08
CA SER A 184 -20.67 -47.18 19.47
C SER A 184 -19.37 -47.51 20.24
N GLY A 185 -19.23 -46.99 21.46
CA GLY A 185 -19.43 -47.73 22.72
C GLY A 185 -18.20 -47.48 23.61
N ASP A 186 -18.20 -47.36 24.94
CA ASP A 186 -19.05 -47.96 25.95
C ASP A 186 -19.03 -47.13 27.26
N GLU A 187 -20.12 -47.27 28.01
CA GLU A 187 -20.17 -47.08 29.46
C GLU A 187 -19.21 -48.05 30.16
N GLU A 188 -18.45 -47.60 31.17
CA GLU A 188 -18.30 -48.42 32.37
C GLU A 188 -18.03 -47.57 33.61
N ALA A 189 -18.74 -47.95 34.67
CA ALA A 189 -18.71 -47.37 35.99
C ALA A 189 -17.52 -47.90 36.81
N ASN A 190 -16.90 -47.03 37.61
CA ASN A 190 -16.48 -47.31 38.98
C ASN A 190 -16.14 -46.00 39.72
#